data_AF-E1X669-F1
#
_entry.id   AF-E1X669-F1
#
_cell.length_a   1.000
_cell.length_b   1.000
_cell.length_c   1.000
_cell.angle_alpha   90.00
_cell.angle_beta   90.00
_cell.angle_gamma   90.00
#
_symmetry.space_group_name_H-M   'P 1'
#
loop_
_entity.id
_entity.type
_entity.pdbx_description
1 polymer ?
#
loop_
_entity_poly.entity_id
_entity_poly.type
_entity_poly.pdbx_seq_one_letter_code
_entity_poly.pdbx_strand_id
1 'polypeptide(L)'
;MTLKVVGSSSFLREVKSEVEELTFKDQKYVQRDDKFEVVFYPNEGKLRVSKEEAKKDDNKVINVLIVDDSKTIRNLLTKVLSKSERINIVATAEKPSEVEALIKEHKPDVITLDIHMPEMNGVDLLKTIYPKYKIPTIMITSISIEEGPLVLEALESGAFDYIQKPKIEELSVVGPLMIDKVIEASKFKTNRRSSSSIINRSNNVFNKDCTIVIGSSTGGTTALKDILCGLPSDIPPVLIVQHIPAVFSKAFADRLNGLCPFTVSEAIDGDVVESNHVYIAPGGQQMKIKERSGKKIIQITDDAPVNRFKPSVDYMFQSFENAASKENLIAVILTGMGKDGAKGIRKLKDLGALTIAQSEESCVVFGMPKEAIALGGATEVVHKENIAEKMVEFSQSFKRKQAS
;
A
#
# COMPACT_ATOMS: atom_id res chain seq x y z
N MET A 1 -25.55 -26.23 23.65
CA MET A 1 -24.59 -25.38 22.92
C MET A 1 -23.53 -24.94 23.91
N THR A 2 -22.25 -25.10 23.61
CA THR A 2 -21.16 -24.68 24.51
C THR A 2 -20.64 -23.34 24.04
N LEU A 3 -20.85 -22.28 24.83
CA LEU A 3 -20.36 -20.93 24.55
C LEU A 3 -19.18 -20.63 25.44
N LYS A 4 -18.07 -20.18 24.84
CA LYS A 4 -16.93 -19.64 25.59
C LYS A 4 -17.22 -18.16 25.84
N VAL A 5 -17.23 -17.74 27.11
CA VAL A 5 -17.49 -16.35 27.51
C VAL A 5 -16.31 -15.83 28.31
N VAL A 6 -15.90 -14.59 28.05
CA VAL A 6 -14.87 -13.89 28.81
C VAL A 6 -15.42 -12.53 29.21
N GLY A 7 -15.31 -12.19 30.49
CA GLY A 7 -15.72 -10.90 31.02
C GLY A 7 -15.25 -10.73 32.47
N SER A 8 -15.56 -9.59 33.07
CA SER A 8 -15.30 -9.38 34.49
C SER A 8 -16.11 -10.38 35.34
N SER A 9 -15.61 -10.66 36.54
CA SER A 9 -16.30 -11.59 37.46
C SER A 9 -17.69 -11.09 37.89
N SER A 10 -17.94 -9.77 37.83
CA SER A 10 -19.26 -9.17 38.06
C SER A 10 -20.19 -9.42 36.87
N PHE A 11 -19.75 -9.13 35.64
CA PHE A 11 -20.53 -9.34 34.42
C PHE A 11 -20.91 -10.82 34.23
N LEU A 12 -19.96 -11.74 34.42
CA LEU A 12 -20.26 -13.17 34.28
C LEU A 12 -21.24 -13.69 35.34
N ARG A 13 -21.28 -13.06 36.53
CA ARG A 13 -22.28 -13.38 37.55
C ARG A 13 -23.67 -12.88 37.15
N GLU A 14 -23.75 -11.70 36.57
CA GLU A 14 -24.99 -11.10 36.06
C GLU A 14 -25.59 -11.92 34.92
N VAL A 15 -24.77 -12.32 33.94
CA VAL A 15 -25.21 -13.21 32.85
C VAL A 15 -25.74 -14.55 33.38
N LYS A 16 -25.10 -15.10 34.42
CA LYS A 16 -25.57 -16.34 35.05
C LYS A 16 -26.91 -16.15 35.78
N SER A 17 -27.14 -14.99 36.39
CA SER A 17 -28.42 -14.72 37.06
C SER A 17 -29.58 -14.53 36.08
N GLU A 18 -29.31 -14.05 34.86
CA GLU A 18 -30.36 -13.87 33.85
C GLU A 18 -30.70 -15.14 33.06
N VAL A 19 -29.87 -16.18 33.14
CA VAL A 19 -30.06 -17.43 32.39
C VAL A 19 -29.85 -18.62 33.33
N GLU A 20 -30.95 -19.13 33.90
CA GLU A 20 -30.93 -20.18 34.94
C GLU A 20 -30.26 -21.50 34.49
N GLU A 21 -30.28 -21.82 33.19
CA GLU A 21 -29.73 -23.08 32.65
C GLU A 21 -28.22 -23.02 32.33
N LEU A 22 -27.55 -21.87 32.52
CA LEU A 22 -26.13 -21.70 32.18
C LEU A 22 -25.21 -22.34 33.24
N THR A 23 -24.59 -23.47 32.88
CA THR A 23 -23.54 -24.10 33.69
C THR A 23 -22.15 -23.74 33.16
N PHE A 24 -21.33 -23.05 33.96
CA PHE A 24 -19.94 -22.79 33.59
C PHE A 24 -19.09 -24.06 33.74
N LYS A 25 -18.37 -24.43 32.68
CA LYS A 25 -17.34 -25.48 32.69
C LYS A 25 -15.98 -24.85 32.42
N ASP A 26 -14.92 -25.39 33.01
CA ASP A 26 -13.51 -24.97 32.79
C ASP A 26 -13.24 -23.48 33.08
N GLN A 27 -13.75 -22.97 34.21
CA GLN A 27 -13.53 -21.59 34.63
C GLN A 27 -12.05 -21.34 34.95
N LYS A 28 -11.47 -20.31 34.33
CA LYS A 28 -10.12 -19.84 34.64
C LYS A 28 -10.17 -18.36 35.03
N TYR A 29 -9.86 -18.08 36.29
CA TYR A 29 -9.74 -16.73 36.80
C TYR A 29 -8.33 -16.21 36.56
N VAL A 30 -8.22 -15.02 35.97
CA VAL A 30 -6.94 -14.34 35.75
C VAL A 30 -7.11 -12.90 36.24
N GLN A 31 -6.37 -12.52 37.27
CA GLN A 31 -6.31 -11.13 37.72
C GLN A 31 -5.38 -10.36 36.77
N ARG A 32 -5.89 -9.26 36.20
CA ARG A 32 -5.12 -8.36 35.33
C ARG A 32 -5.48 -6.92 35.68
N ASP A 33 -4.46 -6.11 35.94
CA ASP A 33 -4.60 -4.68 36.24
C ASP A 33 -4.64 -3.81 34.97
N ASP A 34 -4.37 -4.41 33.80
CA ASP A 34 -4.33 -3.75 32.50
C ASP A 34 -5.67 -3.88 31.74
N LYS A 35 -6.02 -2.88 30.92
CA LYS A 35 -7.12 -2.98 29.95
C LYS A 35 -6.83 -4.06 28.90
N PHE A 36 -7.89 -4.71 28.40
CA PHE A 36 -7.79 -5.82 27.45
C PHE A 36 -8.90 -5.74 26.40
N GLU A 37 -8.62 -6.26 25.22
CA GLU A 37 -9.59 -6.38 24.14
C GLU A 37 -10.03 -7.85 24.02
N VAL A 38 -11.32 -8.03 23.72
CA VAL A 38 -11.96 -9.33 23.61
C VAL A 38 -12.57 -9.44 22.22
N VAL A 39 -11.98 -10.27 21.35
CA VAL A 39 -12.44 -10.47 19.97
C VAL A 39 -13.05 -11.86 19.83
N PHE A 40 -14.31 -11.91 19.38
CA PHE A 40 -15.01 -13.15 19.03
C PHE A 40 -14.91 -13.41 17.53
N TYR A 41 -14.47 -14.61 17.15
CA TYR A 41 -14.38 -15.08 15.77
C TYR A 41 -15.54 -16.04 15.49
N PRO A 42 -16.64 -15.59 14.85
CA PRO A 42 -17.87 -16.37 14.72
C PRO A 42 -17.67 -17.68 13.95
N ASN A 43 -16.83 -17.65 12.92
CA ASN A 43 -16.56 -18.80 12.05
C ASN A 43 -15.69 -19.88 12.73
N GLU A 44 -14.94 -19.53 13.78
CA GLU A 44 -14.07 -20.45 14.50
C GLU A 44 -14.62 -20.89 15.86
N GLY A 45 -15.70 -20.25 16.34
CA GLY A 45 -16.20 -20.45 17.71
C GLY A 45 -15.18 -20.07 18.79
N LYS A 46 -14.18 -19.24 18.45
CA LYS A 46 -13.07 -18.88 19.34
C LYS A 46 -13.19 -17.43 19.82
N LEU A 47 -12.76 -17.25 21.05
CA LEU A 47 -12.76 -15.97 21.74
C LEU A 47 -11.32 -15.70 22.18
N ARG A 48 -10.69 -14.65 21.62
CA ARG A 48 -9.32 -14.25 21.94
C ARG A 48 -9.35 -13.04 22.87
N VAL A 49 -8.50 -13.11 23.89
CA VAL A 49 -8.30 -12.03 24.86
C VAL A 49 -6.87 -11.57 24.69
N SER A 50 -6.68 -10.46 24.00
CA SER A 50 -5.37 -9.82 23.89
C SER A 50 -5.22 -8.80 25.01
N LYS A 51 -3.98 -8.64 25.48
CA LYS A 51 -3.64 -7.43 26.22
C LYS A 51 -3.96 -6.27 25.29
N GLU A 52 -4.60 -5.22 25.78
CA GLU A 52 -4.60 -3.95 25.04
C GLU A 52 -3.11 -3.58 25.06
N GLU A 53 -2.39 -3.90 23.98
CA GLU A 53 -1.02 -3.43 23.85
C GLU A 53 -1.16 -1.92 23.91
N ALA A 54 -0.74 -1.33 25.04
CA ALA A 54 -0.55 0.10 25.14
C ALA A 54 0.14 0.50 23.84
N LYS A 55 -0.56 1.30 23.00
CA LYS A 55 -0.05 1.78 21.71
C LYS A 55 1.41 2.19 21.93
N LYS A 56 2.34 1.34 21.50
CA LYS A 56 3.76 1.55 21.75
C LYS A 56 4.17 2.73 20.87
N ASP A 57 4.44 3.85 21.53
CA ASP A 57 5.06 5.07 21.00
C ASP A 57 4.28 5.87 19.94
N ASP A 58 3.10 6.39 20.30
CA ASP A 58 2.56 7.56 19.58
C ASP A 58 3.31 8.87 19.89
N ASN A 59 4.26 8.85 20.84
CA ASN A 59 5.04 10.02 21.30
C ASN A 59 6.57 9.91 21.15
N LYS A 60 7.10 8.86 20.49
CA LYS A 60 8.54 8.79 20.21
C LYS A 60 8.91 9.89 19.20
N VAL A 61 9.89 10.70 19.58
CA VAL A 61 10.52 11.68 18.69
C VAL A 61 11.37 10.92 17.66
N ILE A 62 11.12 11.20 16.38
CA ILE A 62 11.74 10.58 15.22
C ILE A 62 12.91 11.45 14.79
N ASN A 63 14.11 10.88 14.86
CA ASN A 63 15.32 11.57 14.44
C ASN A 63 15.50 11.47 12.92
N VAL A 64 15.56 12.60 12.23
CA VAL A 64 15.68 12.67 10.77
C VAL A 64 17.01 13.28 10.36
N LEU A 65 17.70 12.63 9.43
CA LEU A 65 18.85 13.18 8.71
C LEU A 65 18.40 13.64 7.32
N ILE A 66 18.64 14.92 7.00
CA ILE A 66 18.32 15.50 5.68
C ILE A 66 19.59 15.56 4.84
N VAL A 67 19.59 14.94 3.67
CA VAL A 67 20.71 14.92 2.71
C VAL A 67 20.24 15.53 1.40
N ASP A 68 20.76 16.72 1.07
CA ASP A 68 20.46 17.45 -0.17
C ASP A 68 21.58 18.48 -0.40
N ASP A 69 22.07 18.64 -1.63
CA ASP A 69 23.19 19.55 -1.93
C ASP A 69 22.77 21.04 -1.82
N SER A 70 21.49 21.34 -1.97
CA SER A 70 20.93 22.68 -1.90
C SER A 70 20.60 23.10 -0.48
N LYS A 71 21.34 24.08 0.05
CA LYS A 71 21.05 24.73 1.34
C LYS A 71 19.60 25.23 1.44
N THR A 72 19.04 25.72 0.33
CA THR A 72 17.65 26.18 0.27
C THR A 72 16.67 25.04 0.52
N ILE A 73 16.88 23.88 -0.12
CA ILE A 73 16.02 22.71 0.07
C ILE A 73 16.19 22.12 1.46
N ARG A 74 17.42 22.01 1.97
CA ARG A 74 17.66 21.58 3.37
C ARG A 74 16.88 22.43 4.37
N ASN A 75 16.95 23.76 4.24
CA ASN A 75 16.19 24.69 5.09
C ASN A 75 14.67 24.54 4.93
N LEU A 76 14.20 24.34 3.69
CA LEU A 76 12.79 24.14 3.39
C LEU A 76 12.25 22.86 4.04
N LEU A 77 12.92 21.72 3.82
CA LEU A 77 12.58 20.43 4.42
C LEU A 77 12.62 20.51 5.95
N THR A 78 13.64 21.16 6.52
CA THR A 78 13.74 21.40 7.96
C THR A 78 12.53 22.16 8.48
N LYS A 79 12.16 23.27 7.82
CA LYS A 79 10.99 24.08 8.20
C LYS A 79 9.68 23.32 8.10
N VAL A 80 9.53 22.44 7.10
CA VAL A 80 8.33 21.62 6.90
C VAL A 80 8.22 20.54 7.97
N LEU A 81 9.26 19.73 8.11
CA LEU A 81 9.25 18.57 9.00
C LEU A 81 9.19 18.98 10.47
N SER A 82 9.83 20.10 10.84
CA SER A 82 9.78 20.65 12.21
C SER A 82 8.42 21.22 12.62
N LYS A 83 7.43 21.25 11.72
CA LYS A 83 6.03 21.57 12.10
C LYS A 83 5.39 20.46 12.94
N SER A 84 5.96 19.26 12.92
CA SER A 84 5.52 18.14 13.76
C SER A 84 6.42 18.05 14.99
N GLU A 85 5.83 18.09 16.18
CA GLU A 85 6.56 17.88 17.45
C GLU A 85 7.14 16.45 17.55
N ARG A 86 6.68 15.53 16.70
CA ARG A 86 7.19 14.16 16.62
C ARG A 86 8.48 14.03 15.82
N ILE A 87 8.91 15.06 15.09
CA ILE A 87 10.09 14.98 14.22
C ILE A 87 11.18 15.92 14.74
N ASN A 88 12.38 15.36 14.93
CA ASN A 88 13.57 16.09 15.29
C ASN A 88 14.61 15.97 14.18
N ILE A 89 15.03 17.10 13.61
CA ILE A 89 16.09 17.12 12.60
C ILE A 89 17.43 17.06 13.33
N VAL A 90 18.07 15.89 13.34
CA VAL A 90 19.30 15.67 14.11
C VAL A 90 20.54 16.17 13.40
N ALA A 91 20.53 16.17 12.07
CA ALA A 91 21.63 16.64 11.24
C ALA A 91 21.17 16.91 9.81
N THR A 92 21.97 17.66 9.09
CA THR A 92 21.82 17.85 7.65
C THR A 92 23.17 17.67 6.97
N ALA A 93 23.20 17.02 5.81
CA ALA A 93 24.41 16.79 5.01
C ALA A 93 24.27 17.48 3.65
N GLU A 94 25.36 18.12 3.20
CA GLU A 94 25.44 18.67 1.84
C GLU A 94 26.06 17.67 0.86
N LYS A 95 26.97 16.83 1.36
CA LYS A 95 27.75 15.91 0.52
C LYS A 95 27.51 14.46 0.90
N PRO A 96 27.50 13.53 -0.09
CA PRO A 96 27.40 12.09 0.17
C PRO A 96 28.47 11.56 1.14
N SER A 97 29.68 12.13 1.10
CA SER A 97 30.82 11.72 1.94
C SER A 97 30.63 11.98 3.45
N GLU A 98 29.75 12.90 3.83
CA GLU A 98 29.46 13.25 5.23
C GLU A 98 28.46 12.28 5.88
N VAL A 99 27.62 11.63 5.06
CA VAL A 99 26.42 10.91 5.51
C VAL A 99 26.75 9.76 6.44
N GLU A 100 27.79 8.98 6.15
CA GLU A 100 28.15 7.82 6.98
C GLU A 100 28.67 8.23 8.36
N ALA A 101 29.36 9.36 8.49
CA ALA A 101 29.79 9.90 9.78
C ALA A 101 28.57 10.38 10.60
N LEU A 102 27.67 11.13 9.98
CA LEU A 102 26.46 11.65 10.61
C LEU A 102 25.50 10.54 11.05
N ILE A 103 25.39 9.45 10.29
CA ILE A 103 24.61 8.26 10.70
C ILE A 103 25.17 7.67 12.00
N LYS A 104 26.50 7.55 12.13
CA LYS A 104 27.15 6.98 13.31
C LYS A 104 27.01 7.88 14.53
N GLU A 105 27.15 9.19 14.34
CA GLU A 105 27.07 10.20 15.38
C GLU A 105 25.63 10.38 15.89
N HIS A 106 24.69 10.60 14.98
CA HIS A 106 23.33 11.03 15.34
C HIS A 106 22.29 9.91 15.34
N LYS A 107 22.60 8.73 14.78
CA LYS A 107 21.73 7.55 14.74
C LYS A 107 20.29 7.88 14.30
N PRO A 108 20.10 8.43 13.08
CA PRO A 108 18.78 8.83 12.62
C PRO A 108 17.85 7.61 12.46
N ASP A 109 16.57 7.80 12.76
CA ASP A 109 15.50 6.83 12.51
C ASP A 109 15.06 6.83 11.03
N VAL A 110 15.17 7.97 10.34
CA VAL A 110 14.79 8.13 8.92
C VAL A 110 15.80 9.04 8.21
N ILE A 111 16.07 8.75 6.94
CA ILE A 111 16.87 9.62 6.05
C ILE A 111 15.96 10.18 4.96
N THR A 112 16.01 11.49 4.71
CA THR A 112 15.51 12.06 3.45
C THR A 112 16.70 12.31 2.54
N LEU A 113 16.67 11.79 1.32
CA LEU A 113 17.85 11.74 0.45
C LEU A 113 17.53 12.26 -0.95
N ASP A 114 18.20 13.34 -1.35
CA ASP A 114 18.13 13.83 -2.71
C ASP A 114 18.69 12.84 -3.72
N ILE A 115 18.10 12.78 -4.92
CA ILE A 115 18.61 11.96 -6.03
C ILE A 115 19.83 12.60 -6.66
N HIS A 116 19.82 13.91 -6.89
CA HIS A 116 20.86 14.58 -7.66
C HIS A 116 21.81 15.32 -6.74
N MET A 117 23.00 14.76 -6.53
CA MET A 117 24.06 15.40 -5.77
C MET A 117 25.39 15.32 -6.53
N PRO A 118 26.32 16.26 -6.29
CA PRO A 118 27.69 16.18 -6.81
C PRO A 118 28.41 14.92 -6.34
N GLU A 119 29.43 14.50 -7.09
CA GLU A 119 30.32 13.35 -6.82
C GLU A 119 29.63 11.97 -6.94
N MET A 120 28.48 11.79 -6.30
CA MET A 120 27.72 10.54 -6.25
C MET A 120 26.23 10.86 -6.17
N ASN A 121 25.42 10.23 -7.03
CA ASN A 121 23.97 10.38 -6.96
C ASN A 121 23.39 9.68 -5.70
N GLY A 122 22.21 10.11 -5.28
CA GLY A 122 21.55 9.57 -4.08
C GLY A 122 21.20 8.10 -4.16
N VAL A 123 20.96 7.55 -5.36
CA VAL A 123 20.65 6.13 -5.54
C VAL A 123 21.87 5.27 -5.23
N ASP A 124 23.06 5.68 -5.67
CA ASP A 124 24.32 4.98 -5.40
C ASP A 124 24.74 5.09 -3.92
N LEU A 125 24.49 6.26 -3.32
CA LEU A 125 24.66 6.41 -1.87
C LEU A 125 23.72 5.48 -1.11
N LEU A 126 22.43 5.40 -1.49
CA LEU A 126 21.45 4.50 -0.88
C LEU A 126 21.91 3.05 -0.95
N LYS A 127 22.36 2.58 -2.12
CA LYS A 127 22.92 1.23 -2.31
C LYS A 127 24.11 0.95 -1.40
N THR A 128 24.88 1.99 -1.05
CA THR A 128 26.05 1.87 -0.17
C THR A 128 25.67 1.82 1.32
N ILE A 129 24.72 2.67 1.76
CA ILE A 129 24.39 2.82 3.18
C ILE A 129 23.28 1.86 3.65
N TYR A 130 22.28 1.57 2.81
CA TYR A 130 21.12 0.78 3.21
C TYR A 130 21.48 -0.66 3.62
N PRO A 131 22.39 -1.39 2.93
CA PRO A 131 22.81 -2.72 3.35
C PRO A 131 23.45 -2.75 4.74
N LYS A 132 24.18 -1.69 5.12
CA LYS A 132 24.91 -1.59 6.38
C LYS A 132 24.01 -1.19 7.55
N TYR A 133 23.22 -0.14 7.35
CA TYR A 133 22.48 0.52 8.45
C TYR A 133 21.00 0.19 8.49
N LYS A 134 20.41 -0.22 7.34
CA LYS A 134 18.98 -0.55 7.21
C LYS A 134 18.04 0.56 7.70
N ILE A 135 18.48 1.81 7.60
CA ILE A 135 17.69 2.99 7.96
C ILE A 135 16.70 3.25 6.82
N PRO A 136 15.38 3.38 7.10
CA PRO A 136 14.39 3.78 6.12
C PRO A 136 14.78 5.11 5.44
N THR A 137 14.87 5.08 4.11
CA THR A 137 15.25 6.26 3.32
C THR A 137 14.11 6.67 2.40
N ILE A 138 13.71 7.93 2.46
CA ILE A 138 12.74 8.53 1.54
C ILE A 138 13.51 9.36 0.50
N MET A 139 13.35 9.03 -0.78
CA MET A 139 13.98 9.78 -1.85
C MET A 139 13.28 11.12 -2.05
N ILE A 140 14.04 12.19 -2.19
CA ILE A 140 13.54 13.52 -2.52
C ILE A 140 13.89 13.77 -3.99
N THR A 141 12.86 14.01 -4.81
CA THR A 141 12.98 13.99 -6.28
C THR A 141 12.55 15.32 -6.86
N SER A 142 13.12 15.74 -7.98
CA SER A 142 12.58 16.88 -8.72
C SER A 142 11.37 16.48 -9.57
N ILE A 143 10.78 17.44 -10.29
CA ILE A 143 9.60 17.24 -11.16
C ILE A 143 10.06 16.90 -12.59
N SER A 144 11.06 16.02 -12.76
CA SER A 144 11.59 15.69 -14.08
C SER A 144 11.21 14.27 -14.49
N ILE A 145 10.86 14.07 -15.77
CA ILE A 145 10.55 12.75 -16.34
C ILE A 145 11.83 11.88 -16.40
N GLU A 146 12.98 12.52 -16.57
CA GLU A 146 14.30 11.87 -16.64
C GLU A 146 14.67 11.13 -15.35
N GLU A 147 14.12 11.55 -14.20
CA GLU A 147 14.32 10.90 -12.90
C GLU A 147 13.52 9.61 -12.70
N GLY A 148 12.49 9.35 -13.52
CA GLY A 148 11.59 8.20 -13.35
C GLY A 148 12.33 6.86 -13.16
N PRO A 149 13.27 6.50 -14.07
CA PRO A 149 14.06 5.27 -13.92
C PRO A 149 14.88 5.21 -12.62
N LEU A 150 15.48 6.33 -12.19
CA LEU A 150 16.29 6.42 -10.97
C LEU A 150 15.45 6.22 -9.71
N VAL A 151 14.24 6.78 -9.66
CA VAL A 151 13.29 6.59 -8.55
C VAL A 151 12.90 5.12 -8.42
N LEU A 152 12.58 4.47 -9.54
CA LEU A 152 12.23 3.06 -9.55
C LEU A 152 13.40 2.19 -9.09
N GLU A 153 14.60 2.48 -9.56
CA GLU A 153 15.83 1.81 -9.12
C GLU A 153 16.10 2.00 -7.63
N ALA A 154 15.85 3.20 -7.08
CA ALA A 154 15.98 3.47 -5.66
C ALA A 154 15.02 2.62 -4.81
N LEU A 155 13.75 2.50 -5.23
CA LEU A 155 12.76 1.65 -4.56
C LEU A 155 13.17 0.17 -4.60
N GLU A 156 13.70 -0.31 -5.73
CA GLU A 156 14.26 -1.66 -5.85
C GLU A 156 15.51 -1.87 -4.98
N SER A 157 16.28 -0.81 -4.76
CA SER A 157 17.50 -0.80 -3.94
C SER A 157 17.22 -0.65 -2.44
N GLY A 158 15.95 -0.54 -2.03
CA GLY A 158 15.53 -0.51 -0.63
C GLY A 158 15.08 0.85 -0.11
N ALA A 159 14.87 1.85 -0.98
CA ALA A 159 14.18 3.07 -0.57
C ALA A 159 12.77 2.73 -0.06
N PHE A 160 12.35 3.41 1.00
CA PHE A 160 11.04 3.23 1.59
C PHE A 160 9.93 3.81 0.69
N ASP A 161 10.16 5.04 0.23
CA ASP A 161 9.24 5.78 -0.63
C ASP A 161 9.99 6.96 -1.26
N TYR A 162 9.28 7.81 -2.00
CA TYR A 162 9.79 9.06 -2.54
C TYR A 162 8.80 10.21 -2.33
N ILE A 163 9.31 11.42 -2.43
CA ILE A 163 8.59 12.68 -2.26
C ILE A 163 9.10 13.67 -3.31
N GLN A 164 8.17 14.31 -4.01
CA GLN A 164 8.49 15.41 -4.91
C GLN A 164 8.92 16.65 -4.10
N LYS A 165 10.04 17.28 -4.48
CA LYS A 165 10.53 18.53 -3.88
C LYS A 165 9.40 19.57 -3.92
N PRO A 166 8.97 20.10 -2.76
CA PRO A 166 7.84 21.00 -2.74
C PRO A 166 8.28 22.39 -3.22
N LYS A 167 7.37 23.09 -3.89
CA LYS A 167 7.48 24.54 -4.04
C LYS A 167 6.98 25.23 -2.78
N ILE A 168 7.40 26.48 -2.56
CA ILE A 168 7.04 27.25 -1.36
C ILE A 168 5.52 27.42 -1.27
N GLU A 169 4.86 27.58 -2.41
CA GLU A 169 3.42 27.79 -2.55
C GLU A 169 2.61 26.53 -2.23
N GLU A 170 3.22 25.35 -2.34
CA GLU A 170 2.57 24.04 -2.18
C GLU A 170 2.74 23.46 -0.76
N LEU A 171 3.47 24.16 0.11
CA LEU A 171 3.84 23.67 1.45
C LEU A 171 2.66 23.34 2.36
N SER A 172 1.52 24.04 2.21
CA SER A 172 0.32 23.79 3.00
C SER A 172 -0.34 22.45 2.65
N VAL A 173 -0.15 21.98 1.40
CA VAL A 173 -0.76 20.77 0.86
C VAL A 173 0.20 19.59 0.97
N VAL A 174 1.45 19.78 0.53
CA VAL A 174 2.45 18.70 0.45
C VAL A 174 3.11 18.46 1.81
N GLY A 175 3.29 19.49 2.63
CA GLY A 175 3.97 19.39 3.92
C GLY A 175 3.39 18.33 4.88
N PRO A 176 2.06 18.27 5.09
CA PRO A 176 1.44 17.21 5.88
C PRO A 176 1.75 15.80 5.37
N LEU A 177 1.72 15.60 4.04
CA LEU A 177 2.03 14.30 3.42
C LEU A 177 3.50 13.92 3.62
N MET A 178 4.43 14.88 3.63
CA MET A 178 5.84 14.61 3.94
C MET A 178 6.02 14.15 5.38
N ILE A 179 5.36 14.83 6.32
CA ILE A 179 5.38 14.48 7.75
C ILE A 179 4.83 13.06 7.94
N ASP A 180 3.68 12.76 7.32
CA ASP A 180 3.06 11.44 7.42
C ASP A 180 3.99 10.35 6.86
N LYS A 181 4.61 10.57 5.70
CA LYS A 181 5.58 9.61 5.12
C LYS A 181 6.80 9.39 6.01
N VAL A 182 7.35 10.44 6.62
CA VAL A 182 8.47 10.31 7.57
C VAL A 182 8.05 9.51 8.80
N ILE A 183 6.87 9.78 9.34
CA ILE A 183 6.33 9.04 10.48
C ILE A 183 6.12 7.56 10.12
N GLU A 184 5.55 7.25 8.97
CA GLU A 184 5.38 5.87 8.52
C GLU A 184 6.71 5.18 8.25
N ALA A 185 7.68 5.86 7.64
CA ALA A 185 9.03 5.33 7.44
C ALA A 185 9.68 4.96 8.78
N SER A 186 9.51 5.77 9.83
CA SER A 186 10.08 5.49 11.15
C SER A 186 9.54 4.21 11.82
N LYS A 187 8.33 3.80 11.43
CA LYS A 187 7.67 2.57 11.93
C LYS A 187 8.13 1.34 11.15
N PHE A 188 8.78 1.52 9.99
CA PHE A 188 9.22 0.43 9.14
C PHE A 188 10.27 -0.42 9.86
N LYS A 189 9.81 -1.55 10.40
CA LYS A 189 10.70 -2.58 10.91
C LYS A 189 11.20 -3.36 9.71
N THR A 190 12.50 -3.30 9.46
CA THR A 190 13.18 -4.16 8.48
C THR A 190 12.92 -5.63 8.85
N ASN A 191 11.86 -6.21 8.30
CA ASN A 191 11.55 -7.61 8.55
C ASN A 191 12.54 -8.44 7.73
N ARG A 192 13.38 -9.18 8.44
CA ARG A 192 14.41 -10.05 7.90
C ARG A 192 13.77 -11.16 7.06
N ARG A 193 13.60 -10.92 5.76
CA ARG A 193 13.52 -11.92 4.68
C ARG A 193 13.40 -11.19 3.33
N SER A 194 14.47 -10.51 2.91
CA SER A 194 14.73 -10.34 1.48
C SER A 194 15.51 -11.56 0.99
N SER A 195 14.92 -12.75 1.10
CA SER A 195 15.29 -13.78 0.15
C SER A 195 14.63 -13.35 -1.16
N SER A 196 15.43 -13.12 -2.19
CA SER A 196 14.98 -13.10 -3.58
C SER A 196 14.20 -14.40 -3.83
N SER A 197 12.90 -14.39 -3.55
CA SER A 197 12.00 -15.47 -3.94
C SER A 197 12.04 -15.46 -5.47
N ILE A 198 12.50 -16.56 -6.06
CA ILE A 198 12.36 -16.77 -7.50
C ILE A 198 10.87 -16.58 -7.78
N ILE A 199 10.52 -15.54 -8.53
CA ILE A 199 9.13 -15.28 -8.92
C ILE A 199 8.77 -16.40 -9.89
N ASN A 200 8.17 -17.46 -9.37
CA ASN A 200 7.66 -18.55 -10.18
C ASN A 200 6.37 -18.07 -10.83
N ARG A 201 6.39 -17.91 -12.15
CA ARG A 201 5.17 -17.65 -12.91
C ARG A 201 4.19 -18.80 -12.71
N SER A 202 2.92 -18.47 -12.50
CA SER A 202 1.86 -19.46 -12.47
C SER A 202 1.78 -20.19 -13.81
N ASN A 203 1.85 -21.53 -13.78
CA ASN A 203 1.58 -22.38 -14.94
C ASN A 203 0.09 -22.57 -15.22
N ASN A 204 -0.79 -22.10 -14.32
CA ASN A 204 -2.23 -22.22 -14.46
C ASN A 204 -2.78 -21.19 -15.45
N VAL A 205 -3.76 -21.61 -16.26
CA VAL A 205 -4.45 -20.75 -17.23
C VAL A 205 -5.34 -19.75 -16.48
N PHE A 206 -5.16 -18.46 -16.78
CA PHE A 206 -6.01 -17.41 -16.27
C PHE A 206 -7.34 -17.39 -17.04
N ASN A 207 -8.48 -17.47 -16.34
CA ASN A 207 -9.76 -17.25 -17.00
C ASN A 207 -9.94 -15.76 -17.34
N LYS A 208 -9.94 -15.44 -18.63
CA LYS A 208 -10.04 -14.06 -19.13
C LYS A 208 -11.45 -13.47 -19.04
N ASP A 209 -12.46 -14.26 -18.68
CA ASP A 209 -13.84 -13.78 -18.43
C ASP A 209 -13.94 -13.06 -17.08
N CYS A 210 -13.08 -12.08 -16.85
CA CYS A 210 -13.12 -11.16 -15.72
C CYS A 210 -12.32 -9.88 -16.03
N THR A 211 -12.45 -8.88 -15.17
CA THR A 211 -11.54 -7.72 -15.14
C THR A 211 -10.87 -7.65 -13.78
N ILE A 212 -9.62 -7.15 -13.75
CA ILE A 212 -8.87 -6.97 -12.51
C ILE A 212 -8.68 -5.47 -12.29
N VAL A 213 -8.94 -5.00 -11.07
CA VAL A 213 -8.66 -3.63 -10.65
C VAL A 213 -7.78 -3.63 -9.41
N ILE A 214 -6.69 -2.87 -9.42
CA ILE A 214 -5.68 -2.88 -8.35
C ILE A 214 -5.43 -1.46 -7.83
N GLY A 215 -5.45 -1.30 -6.51
CA GLY A 215 -5.09 -0.06 -5.82
C GLY A 215 -3.85 -0.22 -4.95
N SER A 216 -2.92 0.73 -5.01
CA SER A 216 -1.66 0.66 -4.24
C SER A 216 -1.05 2.05 -3.99
N SER A 217 -0.15 2.15 -3.01
CA SER A 217 0.55 3.41 -2.65
C SER A 217 2.00 3.12 -2.23
N THR A 218 2.45 3.54 -1.04
CA THR A 218 3.80 3.24 -0.51
C THR A 218 4.11 1.74 -0.52
N GLY A 219 5.22 1.37 -1.16
CA GLY A 219 5.64 -0.02 -1.41
C GLY A 219 4.93 -0.70 -2.60
N GLY A 220 3.93 -0.04 -3.19
CA GLY A 220 3.10 -0.59 -4.26
C GLY A 220 3.85 -0.88 -5.54
N THR A 221 4.85 -0.08 -5.91
CA THR A 221 5.66 -0.30 -7.13
C THR A 221 6.37 -1.66 -7.12
N THR A 222 7.00 -2.01 -5.99
CA THR A 222 7.65 -3.31 -5.82
C THR A 222 6.63 -4.45 -5.73
N ALA A 223 5.52 -4.24 -5.01
CA ALA A 223 4.45 -5.23 -4.91
C ALA A 223 3.82 -5.56 -6.26
N LEU A 224 3.51 -4.53 -7.05
CA LEU A 224 2.97 -4.65 -8.40
C LEU A 224 3.93 -5.38 -9.34
N LYS A 225 5.24 -5.05 -9.29
CA LYS A 225 6.24 -5.78 -10.06
C LYS A 225 6.20 -7.27 -9.74
N ASP A 226 6.29 -7.63 -8.46
CA ASP A 226 6.34 -9.03 -8.03
C ASP A 226 5.08 -9.79 -8.47
N ILE A 227 3.90 -9.19 -8.28
CA ILE A 227 2.61 -9.78 -8.63
C ILE A 227 2.49 -9.94 -10.15
N LEU A 228 2.72 -8.88 -10.93
CA LEU A 228 2.57 -8.90 -12.39
C LEU A 228 3.60 -9.84 -13.04
N CYS A 229 4.84 -9.86 -12.57
CA CYS A 229 5.85 -10.80 -13.06
C CYS A 229 5.53 -12.27 -12.73
N GLY A 230 4.70 -12.52 -11.72
CA GLY A 230 4.21 -13.85 -11.34
C GLY A 230 2.98 -14.33 -12.12
N LEU A 231 2.36 -13.45 -12.92
CA LEU A 231 1.20 -13.80 -13.74
C LEU A 231 1.59 -14.64 -14.99
N PRO A 232 0.66 -15.46 -15.51
CA PRO A 232 0.85 -16.14 -16.78
C PRO A 232 0.89 -15.12 -17.93
N SER A 233 1.32 -15.56 -19.12
CA SER A 233 1.44 -14.70 -20.31
C SER A 233 0.12 -14.21 -20.89
N ASP A 234 -0.99 -14.81 -20.46
CA ASP A 234 -2.33 -14.58 -20.96
C ASP A 234 -3.21 -14.15 -19.79
N ILE A 235 -3.50 -12.85 -19.71
CA ILE A 235 -4.24 -12.26 -18.58
C ILE A 235 -5.54 -11.57 -19.04
N PRO A 236 -6.56 -11.45 -18.16
CA PRO A 236 -7.66 -10.50 -18.35
C PRO A 236 -7.15 -9.05 -18.37
N PRO A 237 -7.98 -8.07 -18.77
CA PRO A 237 -7.65 -6.66 -18.59
C PRO A 237 -7.38 -6.33 -17.12
N VAL A 238 -6.29 -5.60 -16.86
CA VAL A 238 -5.92 -5.12 -15.53
C VAL A 238 -5.84 -3.60 -15.53
N LEU A 239 -6.54 -2.94 -14.60
CA LEU A 239 -6.44 -1.50 -14.40
C LEU A 239 -5.86 -1.21 -13.01
N ILE A 240 -4.88 -0.32 -12.95
CA ILE A 240 -4.10 -0.09 -11.74
C ILE A 240 -4.07 1.40 -11.42
N VAL A 241 -4.46 1.73 -10.19
CA VAL A 241 -4.12 3.01 -9.57
C VAL A 241 -3.00 2.77 -8.58
N GLN A 242 -1.83 3.31 -8.91
CA GLN A 242 -0.73 3.51 -7.98
C GLN A 242 -0.73 5.01 -7.62
N HIS A 243 -0.66 5.35 -6.34
CA HIS A 243 -0.38 6.75 -5.96
C HIS A 243 1.03 7.11 -6.41
N ILE A 244 1.13 7.86 -7.50
CA ILE A 244 2.36 8.26 -8.15
C ILE A 244 2.22 9.68 -8.73
N PRO A 245 3.24 10.55 -8.62
CA PRO A 245 3.26 11.83 -9.31
C PRO A 245 3.15 11.67 -10.82
N ALA A 246 2.62 12.72 -11.46
CA ALA A 246 2.39 12.80 -12.90
C ALA A 246 3.60 12.45 -13.75
N VAL A 247 4.79 12.84 -13.31
CA VAL A 247 6.03 12.64 -14.06
C VAL A 247 6.54 11.19 -14.06
N PHE A 248 6.02 10.31 -13.19
CA PHE A 248 6.58 8.97 -12.97
C PHE A 248 5.67 7.81 -13.40
N SER A 249 4.37 8.02 -13.60
CA SER A 249 3.44 6.96 -14.02
C SER A 249 3.87 6.32 -15.34
N LYS A 250 4.30 7.13 -16.32
CA LYS A 250 4.81 6.63 -17.61
C LYS A 250 6.07 5.77 -17.45
N ALA A 251 7.08 6.26 -16.73
CA ALA A 251 8.32 5.51 -16.48
C ALA A 251 8.05 4.19 -15.75
N PHE A 252 7.08 4.19 -14.81
CA PHE A 252 6.67 2.99 -14.10
C PHE A 252 5.99 1.97 -15.03
N ALA A 253 5.08 2.43 -15.90
CA ALA A 253 4.45 1.57 -16.89
C ALA A 253 5.48 0.97 -17.87
N ASP A 254 6.39 1.78 -18.39
CA ASP A 254 7.43 1.34 -19.33
C ASP A 254 8.38 0.31 -18.70
N ARG A 255 8.74 0.52 -17.43
CA ARG A 255 9.54 -0.45 -16.65
C ARG A 255 8.82 -1.78 -16.51
N LEU A 256 7.55 -1.78 -16.12
CA LEU A 256 6.75 -3.01 -16.01
C LEU A 256 6.57 -3.70 -17.36
N ASN A 257 6.38 -2.94 -18.44
CA ASN A 257 6.26 -3.46 -19.80
C ASN A 257 7.51 -4.22 -20.24
N GLY A 258 8.71 -3.74 -19.85
CA GLY A 258 9.97 -4.44 -20.13
C GLY A 258 10.19 -5.73 -19.31
N LEU A 259 9.40 -5.95 -18.25
CA LEU A 259 9.53 -7.11 -17.34
C LEU A 259 8.45 -8.17 -17.56
N CYS A 260 7.29 -7.76 -18.09
CA CYS A 260 6.11 -8.62 -18.23
C CYS A 260 5.98 -9.18 -19.66
N PRO A 261 5.35 -10.36 -19.83
CA PRO A 261 5.11 -10.96 -21.15
C PRO A 261 3.90 -10.36 -21.90
N PHE A 262 3.17 -9.45 -21.26
CA PHE A 262 1.98 -8.78 -21.78
C PHE A 262 2.20 -7.26 -21.80
N THR A 263 1.33 -6.54 -22.51
CA THR A 263 1.46 -5.09 -22.65
C THR A 263 1.16 -4.40 -21.32
N VAL A 264 2.04 -3.50 -20.91
CA VAL A 264 1.81 -2.56 -19.81
C VAL A 264 1.98 -1.15 -20.36
N SER A 265 1.00 -0.28 -20.14
CA SER A 265 1.10 1.12 -20.56
C SER A 265 0.46 2.04 -19.54
N GLU A 266 0.88 3.30 -19.55
CA GLU A 266 0.08 4.37 -18.97
C GLU A 266 -1.21 4.49 -19.79
N ALA A 267 -2.33 4.64 -19.09
CA ALA A 267 -3.64 4.71 -19.71
C ALA A 267 -3.85 6.08 -20.37
N ILE A 268 -4.40 6.09 -21.59
CA ILE A 268 -4.79 7.31 -22.30
C ILE A 268 -6.31 7.42 -22.40
N ASP A 269 -6.82 8.65 -22.50
CA ASP A 269 -8.26 8.88 -22.64
C ASP A 269 -8.78 8.22 -23.92
N GLY A 270 -9.85 7.43 -23.79
CA GLY A 270 -10.45 6.72 -24.91
C GLY A 270 -9.91 5.30 -25.15
N ASP A 271 -8.93 4.83 -24.36
CA ASP A 271 -8.45 3.45 -24.44
C ASP A 271 -9.60 2.46 -24.30
N VAL A 272 -9.65 1.47 -25.20
CA VAL A 272 -10.56 0.33 -25.06
C VAL A 272 -9.90 -0.66 -24.10
N VAL A 273 -10.64 -1.11 -23.08
CA VAL A 273 -10.14 -2.07 -22.09
C VAL A 273 -10.08 -3.46 -22.71
N GLU A 274 -8.86 -3.96 -22.96
CA GLU A 274 -8.61 -5.22 -23.67
C GLU A 274 -7.84 -6.25 -22.83
N SER A 275 -8.03 -7.53 -23.15
CA SER A 275 -7.26 -8.61 -22.52
C SER A 275 -5.78 -8.51 -22.89
N ASN A 276 -4.93 -9.09 -22.05
CA ASN A 276 -3.48 -9.06 -22.21
C ASN A 276 -2.86 -7.65 -22.13
N HIS A 277 -3.54 -6.75 -21.42
CA HIS A 277 -3.12 -5.37 -21.23
C HIS A 277 -3.29 -4.94 -19.77
N VAL A 278 -2.27 -4.29 -19.23
CA VAL A 278 -2.27 -3.62 -17.93
C VAL A 278 -2.21 -2.11 -18.12
N TYR A 279 -3.22 -1.40 -17.63
CA TYR A 279 -3.34 0.05 -17.72
C TYR A 279 -2.98 0.69 -16.38
N ILE A 280 -1.94 1.52 -16.36
CA ILE A 280 -1.53 2.30 -15.20
C ILE A 280 -2.18 3.69 -15.27
N ALA A 281 -2.88 4.11 -14.23
CA ALA A 281 -3.46 5.45 -14.18
C ALA A 281 -2.37 6.54 -14.27
N PRO A 282 -2.55 7.57 -15.12
CA PRO A 282 -1.61 8.69 -15.18
C PRO A 282 -1.63 9.47 -13.85
N GLY A 283 -0.43 9.77 -13.34
CA GLY A 283 -0.25 10.59 -12.16
C GLY A 283 -0.82 12.01 -12.38
N GLY A 284 -1.35 12.63 -11.33
CA GLY A 284 -1.93 13.98 -11.44
C GLY A 284 -3.26 14.06 -12.18
N GLN A 285 -3.81 12.95 -12.70
CA GLN A 285 -5.15 12.86 -13.29
C GLN A 285 -5.97 11.75 -12.61
N GLN A 286 -7.28 11.73 -12.85
CA GLN A 286 -8.16 10.64 -12.42
C GLN A 286 -8.43 9.67 -13.56
N MET A 287 -8.48 8.38 -13.25
CA MET A 287 -8.82 7.30 -14.19
C MET A 287 -10.12 6.61 -13.76
N LYS A 288 -11.08 6.50 -14.67
CA LYS A 288 -12.32 5.73 -14.51
C LYS A 288 -12.67 4.96 -15.77
N ILE A 289 -13.64 4.05 -15.68
CA ILE A 289 -14.25 3.43 -16.86
C ILE A 289 -15.60 4.04 -17.23
N LYS A 290 -15.95 3.92 -18.50
CA LYS A 290 -17.27 4.21 -19.06
C LYS A 290 -17.67 3.13 -20.07
N GLU A 291 -18.92 2.67 -20.02
CA GLU A 291 -19.46 1.79 -21.05
C GLU A 291 -19.86 2.61 -22.29
N ARG A 292 -19.39 2.21 -23.48
CA ARG A 292 -19.82 2.79 -24.77
C ARG A 292 -19.94 1.67 -25.81
N SER A 293 -21.13 1.52 -26.38
CA SER A 293 -21.42 0.51 -27.43
C SER A 293 -21.00 -0.92 -27.04
N GLY A 294 -21.25 -1.31 -25.78
CA GLY A 294 -20.90 -2.63 -25.26
C GLY A 294 -19.42 -2.85 -24.96
N LYS A 295 -18.58 -1.81 -25.07
CA LYS A 295 -17.16 -1.84 -24.69
C LYS A 295 -16.91 -0.98 -23.45
N LYS A 296 -15.97 -1.42 -22.61
CA LYS A 296 -15.41 -0.60 -21.52
C LYS A 296 -14.33 0.29 -22.09
N ILE A 297 -14.48 1.60 -21.91
CA ILE A 297 -13.55 2.64 -22.35
C ILE A 297 -12.97 3.32 -21.12
N ILE A 298 -11.66 3.53 -21.09
CA ILE A 298 -11.00 4.32 -20.05
C ILE A 298 -11.27 5.80 -20.32
N GLN A 299 -11.62 6.53 -19.26
CA GLN A 299 -11.75 7.98 -19.28
C GLN A 299 -10.73 8.58 -18.31
N ILE A 300 -9.88 9.45 -18.84
CA ILE A 300 -8.92 10.23 -18.05
C ILE A 300 -9.50 11.63 -17.86
N THR A 301 -9.55 12.09 -16.62
CA THR A 301 -10.20 13.36 -16.27
C THR A 301 -9.34 14.19 -15.33
N ASP A 302 -9.55 15.51 -15.37
CA ASP A 302 -8.94 16.46 -14.44
C ASP A 302 -9.83 16.71 -13.21
N ASP A 303 -10.71 15.77 -12.86
CA ASP A 303 -11.61 15.87 -11.71
C ASP A 303 -10.83 16.09 -10.40
N ALA A 304 -11.51 16.67 -9.39
CA ALA A 304 -10.90 17.00 -8.12
C ALA A 304 -10.27 15.78 -7.42
N PRO A 305 -9.22 15.97 -6.58
CA PRO A 305 -8.64 14.89 -5.81
C PRO A 305 -9.67 14.21 -4.89
N VAL A 306 -9.63 12.88 -4.84
CA VAL A 306 -10.44 12.08 -3.91
C VAL A 306 -9.50 11.49 -2.86
N ASN A 307 -9.86 11.61 -1.59
CA ASN A 307 -8.99 11.25 -0.46
C ASN A 307 -7.62 11.96 -0.49
N ARG A 308 -7.52 13.16 -1.11
CA ARG A 308 -6.27 13.92 -1.37
C ARG A 308 -5.38 13.35 -2.49
N PHE A 309 -5.83 12.32 -3.19
CA PHE A 309 -5.07 11.66 -4.25
C PHE A 309 -5.65 11.89 -5.64
N LYS A 310 -4.73 11.96 -6.60
CA LYS A 310 -4.98 12.09 -8.04
C LYS A 310 -3.79 11.43 -8.75
N PRO A 311 -3.87 10.14 -9.13
CA PRO A 311 -5.07 9.30 -9.18
C PRO A 311 -5.51 8.75 -7.82
N SER A 312 -6.83 8.56 -7.64
CA SER A 312 -7.43 7.92 -6.46
C SER A 312 -7.96 6.52 -6.78
N VAL A 313 -7.73 5.59 -5.86
CA VAL A 313 -8.21 4.21 -5.92
C VAL A 313 -9.72 4.15 -5.76
N ASP A 314 -10.30 4.90 -4.80
CA ASP A 314 -11.76 4.95 -4.63
C ASP A 314 -12.44 5.50 -5.89
N TYR A 315 -11.84 6.51 -6.54
CA TYR A 315 -12.38 7.07 -7.79
C TYR A 315 -12.46 6.02 -8.90
N MET A 316 -11.38 5.24 -9.10
CA MET A 316 -11.40 4.14 -10.07
C MET A 316 -12.41 3.06 -9.65
N PHE A 317 -12.36 2.56 -8.41
CA PHE A 317 -13.23 1.48 -7.94
C PHE A 317 -14.72 1.84 -8.02
N GLN A 318 -15.12 3.07 -7.70
CA GLN A 318 -16.51 3.53 -7.82
C GLN A 318 -17.02 3.46 -9.26
N SER A 319 -16.15 3.71 -10.25
CA SER A 319 -16.56 3.61 -11.66
C SER A 319 -16.88 2.18 -12.10
N PHE A 320 -16.42 1.17 -11.36
CA PHE A 320 -16.68 -0.24 -11.63
C PHE A 320 -17.95 -0.77 -10.96
N GLU A 321 -18.69 -0.01 -10.17
CA GLU A 321 -19.89 -0.51 -9.47
C GLU A 321 -20.94 -1.10 -10.42
N ASN A 322 -21.23 -0.41 -11.53
CA ASN A 322 -22.17 -0.90 -12.54
C ASN A 322 -21.66 -2.18 -13.24
N ALA A 323 -20.35 -2.27 -13.49
CA ALA A 323 -19.74 -3.42 -14.14
C ALA A 323 -19.68 -4.63 -13.20
N ALA A 324 -19.34 -4.42 -11.92
CA ALA A 324 -19.28 -5.46 -10.90
C ALA A 324 -20.61 -6.22 -10.71
N SER A 325 -21.73 -5.54 -10.97
CA SER A 325 -23.07 -6.14 -10.89
C SER A 325 -23.43 -7.03 -12.08
N LYS A 326 -22.68 -6.95 -13.18
CA LYS A 326 -22.99 -7.61 -14.46
C LYS A 326 -21.92 -8.61 -14.89
N GLU A 327 -20.69 -8.37 -14.49
CA GLU A 327 -19.48 -9.05 -14.98
C GLU A 327 -18.62 -9.53 -13.80
N ASN A 328 -17.76 -10.51 -14.06
CA ASN A 328 -16.82 -11.00 -13.07
C ASN A 328 -15.71 -9.96 -12.83
N LEU A 329 -15.50 -9.58 -11.57
CA LEU A 329 -14.50 -8.59 -11.17
C LEU A 329 -13.64 -9.14 -10.04
N ILE A 330 -12.33 -8.96 -10.16
CA ILE A 330 -11.37 -9.16 -9.08
C ILE A 330 -10.84 -7.79 -8.68
N ALA A 331 -11.02 -7.39 -7.42
CA ALA A 331 -10.45 -6.14 -6.90
C ALA A 331 -9.36 -6.42 -5.87
N VAL A 332 -8.22 -5.75 -5.99
CA VAL A 332 -7.07 -5.96 -5.13
C VAL A 332 -6.63 -4.65 -4.49
N ILE A 333 -6.45 -4.65 -3.17
CA ILE A 333 -5.87 -3.53 -2.43
C ILE A 333 -4.52 -3.96 -1.83
N LEU A 334 -3.47 -3.24 -2.22
CA LEU A 334 -2.09 -3.52 -1.82
C LEU A 334 -1.58 -2.52 -0.78
N THR A 335 -0.36 -2.75 -0.32
CA THR A 335 0.41 -1.88 0.57
C THR A 335 0.26 -0.40 0.22
N GLY A 336 0.14 0.41 1.26
CA GLY A 336 -0.07 1.83 1.10
C GLY A 336 -0.53 2.51 2.37
N MET A 337 -0.27 3.81 2.46
CA MET A 337 -0.69 4.64 3.57
C MET A 337 -2.15 5.10 3.38
N GLY A 338 -2.86 5.30 4.49
CA GLY A 338 -4.19 5.88 4.50
C GLY A 338 -5.29 4.87 4.15
N LYS A 339 -6.41 5.36 3.62
CA LYS A 339 -7.66 4.61 3.47
C LYS A 339 -8.27 4.64 2.07
N ASP A 340 -7.54 5.22 1.11
CA ASP A 340 -8.03 5.31 -0.27
C ASP A 340 -8.24 3.90 -0.84
N GLY A 341 -9.38 3.67 -1.50
CA GLY A 341 -9.79 2.36 -2.02
C GLY A 341 -10.55 1.49 -1.03
N ALA A 342 -10.53 1.79 0.27
CA ALA A 342 -11.19 0.95 1.29
C ALA A 342 -12.72 0.95 1.15
N LYS A 343 -13.31 2.11 0.81
CA LYS A 343 -14.76 2.22 0.58
C LYS A 343 -15.15 1.58 -0.76
N GLY A 344 -14.38 1.85 -1.80
CA GLY A 344 -14.58 1.32 -3.15
C GLY A 344 -14.50 -0.20 -3.16
N ILE A 345 -13.48 -0.81 -2.57
CA ILE A 345 -13.34 -2.27 -2.57
C ILE A 345 -14.45 -2.95 -1.78
N ARG A 346 -14.88 -2.36 -0.65
CA ARG A 346 -16.03 -2.84 0.10
C ARG A 346 -17.30 -2.81 -0.74
N LYS A 347 -17.54 -1.71 -1.45
CA LYS A 347 -18.69 -1.58 -2.34
C LYS A 347 -18.65 -2.58 -3.49
N LEU A 348 -17.49 -2.79 -4.12
CA LEU A 348 -17.32 -3.80 -5.17
C LEU A 348 -17.59 -5.22 -4.63
N LYS A 349 -17.12 -5.53 -3.42
CA LYS A 349 -17.41 -6.81 -2.76
C LYS A 349 -18.91 -7.01 -2.52
N ASP A 350 -19.61 -5.98 -2.04
CA ASP A 350 -21.07 -6.04 -1.82
C ASP A 350 -21.84 -6.29 -3.13
N LEU A 351 -21.26 -5.94 -4.28
CA LEU A 351 -21.81 -6.17 -5.62
C LEU A 351 -21.38 -7.51 -6.25
N GLY A 352 -20.63 -8.35 -5.53
CA GLY A 352 -20.25 -9.69 -5.96
C GLY A 352 -18.83 -9.84 -6.51
N ALA A 353 -18.01 -8.78 -6.49
CA ALA A 353 -16.60 -8.89 -6.84
C ALA A 353 -15.84 -9.76 -5.83
N LEU A 354 -14.87 -10.54 -6.31
CA LEU A 354 -13.92 -11.23 -5.44
C LEU A 354 -12.79 -10.26 -5.08
N THR A 355 -12.52 -10.10 -3.78
CA THR A 355 -11.65 -9.02 -3.31
C THR A 355 -10.47 -9.53 -2.49
N ILE A 356 -9.27 -9.03 -2.76
CA ILE A 356 -8.03 -9.42 -2.10
C ILE A 356 -7.45 -8.21 -1.38
N ALA A 357 -7.09 -8.37 -0.11
CA ALA A 357 -6.25 -7.42 0.61
C ALA A 357 -4.87 -8.03 0.87
N GLN A 358 -3.81 -7.26 0.63
CA GLN A 358 -2.46 -7.70 0.97
C GLN A 358 -2.31 -7.85 2.50
N SER A 359 -1.68 -8.95 2.94
CA SER A 359 -1.45 -9.21 4.36
C SER A 359 -0.46 -8.23 4.99
N GLU A 360 -0.63 -7.97 6.29
CA GLU A 360 0.25 -7.10 7.09
C GLU A 360 1.72 -7.50 6.98
N GLU A 361 2.01 -8.80 7.07
CA GLU A 361 3.38 -9.35 7.04
C GLU A 361 4.16 -8.96 5.78
N SER A 362 3.46 -8.84 4.64
CA SER A 362 4.07 -8.57 3.35
C SER A 362 4.00 -7.10 2.91
N CYS A 363 3.27 -6.26 3.65
CA CYS A 363 3.14 -4.83 3.36
C CYS A 363 4.37 -4.06 3.81
N VAL A 364 4.73 -3.02 3.05
CA VAL A 364 5.65 -1.98 3.54
C VAL A 364 4.92 -1.06 4.51
N VAL A 365 3.68 -0.69 4.16
CA VAL A 365 2.75 0.08 4.99
C VAL A 365 1.39 -0.60 4.98
N PHE A 366 0.96 -1.10 6.14
CA PHE A 366 -0.34 -1.77 6.31
C PHE A 366 -1.44 -0.74 6.69
N GLY A 367 -1.65 0.24 5.81
CA GLY A 367 -2.72 1.25 5.94
C GLY A 367 -3.93 0.90 5.07
N MET A 368 -3.79 1.03 3.75
CA MET A 368 -4.88 0.81 2.80
C MET A 368 -5.51 -0.60 2.95
N PRO A 369 -4.73 -1.71 3.04
CA PRO A 369 -5.31 -3.03 3.25
C PRO A 369 -6.00 -3.15 4.61
N LYS A 370 -5.43 -2.57 5.67
CA LYS A 370 -6.01 -2.58 7.02
C LYS A 370 -7.38 -1.94 7.05
N GLU A 371 -7.52 -0.77 6.43
CA GLU A 371 -8.79 -0.03 6.36
C GLU A 371 -9.83 -0.79 5.53
N ALA A 372 -9.41 -1.40 4.41
CA ALA A 372 -10.29 -2.25 3.61
C ALA A 372 -10.78 -3.49 4.39
N ILE A 373 -9.89 -4.15 5.15
CA ILE A 373 -10.22 -5.30 6.00
C ILE A 373 -11.17 -4.88 7.12
N ALA A 374 -10.90 -3.77 7.80
CA ALA A 374 -11.73 -3.24 8.88
C ALA A 374 -13.16 -2.92 8.41
N LEU A 375 -13.31 -2.44 7.17
CA LEU A 375 -14.61 -2.22 6.54
C LEU A 375 -15.26 -3.51 6.03
N GLY A 376 -14.65 -4.69 6.20
CA GLY A 376 -15.16 -5.96 5.69
C GLY A 376 -15.05 -6.12 4.17
N GLY A 377 -14.23 -5.29 3.51
CA GLY A 377 -14.09 -5.20 2.07
C GLY A 377 -13.13 -6.21 1.43
N ALA A 378 -12.52 -7.11 2.20
CA ALA A 378 -11.67 -8.18 1.68
C ALA A 378 -12.40 -9.54 1.75
N THR A 379 -12.40 -10.29 0.64
CA THR A 379 -12.82 -11.70 0.60
C THR A 379 -11.72 -12.58 1.18
N GLU A 380 -10.48 -12.30 0.80
CA GLU A 380 -9.27 -13.00 1.27
C GLU A 380 -8.18 -12.00 1.66
N VAL A 381 -7.38 -12.37 2.67
CA VAL A 381 -6.17 -11.63 3.07
C VAL A 381 -4.95 -12.46 2.73
N VAL A 382 -4.11 -11.97 1.82
CA VAL A 382 -3.13 -12.80 1.10
C VAL A 382 -1.74 -12.19 1.18
N HIS A 383 -0.73 -13.03 1.42
CA HIS A 383 0.68 -12.61 1.35
C HIS A 383 1.06 -12.24 -0.09
N LYS A 384 1.82 -11.15 -0.28
CA LYS A 384 2.23 -10.62 -1.61
C LYS A 384 2.59 -11.69 -2.63
N GLU A 385 3.45 -12.61 -2.23
CA GLU A 385 3.97 -13.71 -3.08
C GLU A 385 2.87 -14.61 -3.66
N ASN A 386 1.71 -14.70 -3.00
CA ASN A 386 0.61 -15.58 -3.38
C ASN A 386 -0.56 -14.83 -4.04
N ILE A 387 -0.51 -13.50 -4.16
CA ILE A 387 -1.60 -12.72 -4.74
C ILE A 387 -1.81 -13.07 -6.22
N ALA A 388 -0.73 -13.25 -6.99
CA ALA A 388 -0.80 -13.65 -8.39
C ALA A 388 -1.55 -14.98 -8.58
N GLU A 389 -1.17 -16.00 -7.80
CA GLU A 389 -1.84 -17.31 -7.82
C GLU A 389 -3.30 -17.22 -7.35
N LYS A 390 -3.57 -16.45 -6.29
CA LYS A 390 -4.95 -16.26 -5.80
C LYS A 390 -5.85 -15.59 -6.83
N MET A 391 -5.34 -14.62 -7.60
CA MET A 391 -6.11 -14.01 -8.69
C MET A 391 -6.46 -15.04 -9.77
N VAL A 392 -5.53 -15.95 -10.11
CA VAL A 392 -5.80 -17.06 -11.03
C VAL A 392 -6.87 -18.00 -10.46
N GLU A 393 -6.76 -18.40 -9.20
CA GLU A 393 -7.75 -19.24 -8.50
C GLU A 393 -9.15 -18.60 -8.50
N PHE A 394 -9.24 -17.31 -8.17
CA PHE A 394 -10.49 -16.56 -8.21
C PHE A 394 -11.10 -16.54 -9.61
N SER A 395 -10.28 -16.36 -10.64
CA SER A 395 -10.75 -16.38 -12.03
C SER A 395 -11.41 -17.71 -12.43
N GLN A 396 -10.94 -18.82 -11.86
CA GLN A 396 -11.48 -20.16 -12.11
C GLN A 396 -12.76 -20.44 -11.34
N SER A 397 -12.98 -19.74 -10.21
CA SER A 397 -14.17 -19.88 -9.38
C SER A 397 -15.41 -19.19 -9.96
N PHE A 398 -15.22 -18.23 -10.88
CA PHE A 398 -16.31 -17.67 -11.66
C PHE A 398 -16.94 -18.81 -12.46
N LYS A 399 -18.12 -19.27 -12.01
CA LYS A 399 -18.84 -20.38 -12.63
C LYS A 399 -18.85 -20.17 -14.13
N ARG A 400 -18.41 -21.20 -14.89
CA ARG A 400 -18.88 -21.39 -16.26
C ARG A 400 -20.41 -21.26 -16.20
N LYS A 401 -20.97 -20.11 -16.57
CA LYS A 401 -22.37 -20.01 -16.95
C LYS A 401 -22.48 -20.88 -18.20
N GLN A 402 -22.59 -22.19 -18.00
CA GLN A 402 -22.97 -23.11 -19.05
C GLN A 402 -24.29 -22.58 -19.58
N ALA A 403 -24.30 -22.24 -20.85
CA ALA A 403 -25.52 -22.16 -21.62
C ALA A 403 -26.24 -23.50 -21.43
N SER A 404 -27.30 -23.47 -20.63
CA SER A 404 -28.31 -24.51 -20.54
C SER A 404 -29.61 -23.95 -21.12
#